data_AF-A0A918HWE1-F1
#
_entry.id   AF-A0A918HWE1-F1
#
_cell.length_a   1.000
_cell.length_b   1.000
_cell.length_c   1.000
_cell.angle_alpha   90.00
_cell.angle_beta   90.00
_cell.angle_gamma   90.00
#
_symmetry.space_group_name_H-M   'P 1'
#
loop_
_entity.id
_entity.type
_entity.pdbx_description
1 polymer ?
#
loop_
_entity_poly.entity_id
_entity_poly.type
_entity_poly.pdbx_seq_one_letter_code
_entity_poly.pdbx_strand_id
1 'polypeptide(L)'
;MAQGRRVDPVQILIRVGDTDPDTGGNEEAYQEWVYLAREAGWDVVESPGFQEPGDGGTQCGLVEIEGLAYRVHYGLRARLDLADGETVLTYAAWAEPVR
;
A
#
# COMPACT_ATOMS: atom_id res chain seq x y z
N MET A 1 -17.74 0.59 24.57
CA MET A 1 -17.89 -0.07 23.27
C MET A 1 -17.49 0.94 22.21
N ALA A 2 -16.20 1.10 21.93
CA ALA A 2 -15.75 1.98 20.85
C ALA A 2 -16.07 1.26 19.55
N GLN A 3 -16.98 1.81 18.74
CA GLN A 3 -17.26 1.33 17.40
C GLN A 3 -15.94 1.44 16.61
N GLY A 4 -15.22 0.32 16.48
CA GLY A 4 -13.88 0.27 15.90
C GLY A 4 -13.91 0.81 14.48
N ARG A 5 -13.43 2.05 14.30
CA ARG A 5 -13.32 2.67 12.99
C ARG A 5 -12.19 1.96 12.26
N ARG A 6 -12.53 1.01 11.38
CA ARG A 6 -11.57 0.37 10.47
C ARG A 6 -10.81 1.47 9.72
N VAL A 7 -9.49 1.33 9.64
CA VAL A 7 -8.63 2.29 8.93
C VAL A 7 -8.96 2.22 7.45
N ASP A 8 -9.29 3.35 6.82
CA ASP A 8 -9.58 3.40 5.38
C ASP A 8 -8.41 2.81 4.58
N PRO A 9 -8.62 2.01 3.51
CA PRO A 9 -7.52 1.41 2.75
C PRO A 9 -6.54 2.44 2.21
N VAL A 10 -6.99 3.65 1.88
CA VAL A 10 -6.13 4.77 1.43
C VAL A 10 -5.22 5.28 2.54
N GLN A 11 -5.61 5.09 3.81
CA GLN A 11 -4.81 5.46 4.98
C GLN A 11 -3.82 4.35 5.38
N ILE A 12 -3.90 3.15 4.79
CA ILE A 12 -2.96 2.06 5.05
C ILE A 12 -1.66 2.35 4.29
N LEU A 13 -0.64 2.67 5.08
CA LEU A 13 0.65 3.17 4.67
C LEU A 13 1.73 2.32 5.34
N ILE A 14 2.40 1.45 4.57
CA ILE A 14 3.34 0.45 5.11
C ILE A 14 4.77 0.82 4.74
N ARG A 15 5.71 0.64 5.67
CA ARG A 15 7.14 0.71 5.38
C ARG A 15 7.58 -0.71 5.06
N VAL A 16 8.04 -0.93 3.85
CA VAL A 16 8.48 -2.25 3.39
C VAL A 16 10.00 -2.21 3.34
N GLY A 17 10.63 -2.31 4.51
CA GLY A 17 12.10 -2.35 4.65
C GLY A 17 12.88 -1.26 3.89
N ASP A 18 14.19 -1.47 3.78
CA ASP A 18 15.09 -0.68 2.91
C ASP A 18 15.23 -1.34 1.52
N THR A 19 14.33 -2.29 1.17
CA THR A 19 14.43 -3.04 -0.08
C THR A 19 14.01 -2.15 -1.24
N ASP A 20 14.99 -1.74 -2.04
CA ASP A 20 14.75 -0.88 -3.19
C ASP A 20 13.75 -1.55 -4.15
N PRO A 21 12.75 -0.80 -4.69
CA PRO A 21 11.78 -1.33 -5.66
C PRO A 21 12.43 -2.08 -6.81
N ASP A 22 13.60 -1.64 -7.30
CA ASP A 22 14.29 -2.26 -8.44
C ASP A 22 14.99 -3.59 -8.11
N THR A 23 14.96 -4.02 -6.84
CA THR A 23 15.63 -5.26 -6.36
C THR A 23 14.67 -6.33 -5.86
N GLY A 24 13.39 -6.28 -6.26
CA GLY A 24 12.35 -7.23 -5.84
C GLY A 24 11.49 -6.75 -4.67
N GLY A 25 11.68 -5.51 -4.21
CA GLY A 25 10.86 -4.90 -3.17
C GLY A 25 9.39 -4.72 -3.56
N ASN A 26 9.08 -4.67 -4.87
CA ASN A 26 7.72 -4.46 -5.37
C ASN A 26 6.73 -5.57 -4.99
N GLU A 27 7.10 -6.84 -5.15
CA GLU A 27 6.22 -7.97 -4.85
C GLU A 27 6.03 -8.13 -3.33
N GLU A 28 7.12 -8.02 -2.57
CA GLU A 28 7.08 -8.06 -1.10
C GLU A 28 6.20 -6.95 -0.54
N ALA A 29 6.37 -5.72 -1.06
CA ALA A 29 5.58 -4.57 -0.65
C ALA A 29 4.10 -4.72 -0.96
N TYR A 30 3.77 -5.27 -2.13
CA TYR A 30 2.40 -5.57 -2.50
C TYR A 30 1.76 -6.59 -1.55
N GLN A 31 2.44 -7.71 -1.31
CA GLN A 31 1.92 -8.78 -0.46
C GLN A 31 1.77 -8.34 0.99
N GLU A 32 2.73 -7.57 1.51
CA GLU A 32 2.64 -7.01 2.86
C GLU A 32 1.48 -6.01 2.98
N TRP A 33 1.22 -5.23 1.92
CA TRP A 33 0.05 -4.35 1.87
C TRP A 33 -1.27 -5.09 1.89
N VAL A 34 -1.42 -6.14 1.09
CA VAL A 34 -2.61 -6.99 1.09
C VAL A 34 -2.82 -7.64 2.46
N TYR A 35 -1.75 -8.15 3.08
CA TYR A 35 -1.81 -8.73 4.42
C TYR A 35 -2.33 -7.74 5.46
N LEU A 36 -1.75 -6.54 5.53
CA LEU A 36 -2.16 -5.53 6.52
C LEU A 36 -3.56 -4.96 6.27
N ALA A 37 -3.99 -4.86 5.01
CA ALA A 37 -5.38 -4.52 4.68
C ALA A 37 -6.37 -5.59 5.18
N ARG A 38 -6.04 -6.88 5.01
CA ARG A 38 -6.83 -7.99 5.55
C ARG A 38 -6.86 -7.99 7.08
N GLU A 39 -5.72 -7.76 7.75
CA GLU A 39 -5.63 -7.63 9.21
C GLU A 39 -6.44 -6.44 9.74
N ALA A 40 -6.54 -5.34 8.98
CA ALA A 40 -7.38 -4.20 9.31
C ALA A 40 -8.89 -4.48 9.12
N GLY A 41 -9.26 -5.68 8.63
CA GLY A 41 -10.63 -6.15 8.48
C GLY A 41 -11.27 -5.77 7.15
N TRP A 42 -10.47 -5.58 6.09
CA TRP A 42 -10.96 -5.41 4.73
C TRP A 42 -11.01 -6.75 3.99
N ASP A 43 -12.04 -6.92 3.16
CA ASP A 43 -12.11 -8.01 2.20
C ASP A 43 -11.37 -7.60 0.92
N VAL A 44 -10.18 -8.18 0.70
CA VAL A 44 -9.27 -7.81 -0.39
C VAL A 44 -9.18 -8.96 -1.40
N VAL A 45 -9.65 -8.69 -2.62
CA VAL A 45 -9.57 -9.59 -3.76
C VAL A 45 -8.49 -9.10 -4.72
N GLU A 46 -7.53 -9.95 -5.04
CA GLU A 46 -6.43 -9.63 -5.94
C GLU A 46 -6.89 -9.82 -7.40
N SER A 47 -7.00 -8.75 -8.19
CA SER A 47 -7.53 -8.80 -9.56
C SER A 47 -6.99 -7.68 -10.44
N PRO A 48 -6.01 -7.94 -11.35
CA PRO A 48 -5.32 -9.21 -11.61
C PRO A 48 -4.30 -9.66 -10.55
N GLY A 49 -4.07 -8.88 -9.49
CA GLY A 49 -3.05 -9.17 -8.47
C GLY A 49 -1.76 -8.37 -8.64
N PHE A 50 -0.65 -8.90 -8.15
CA PHE A 50 0.67 -8.29 -8.33
C PHE A 50 1.03 -8.17 -9.82
N GLN A 51 1.58 -7.02 -10.19
CA GLN A 51 2.13 -6.72 -11.50
C GLN A 51 3.42 -5.95 -11.30
N GLU A 52 4.50 -6.39 -11.94
CA GLU A 52 5.75 -5.63 -11.92
C GLU A 52 5.49 -4.21 -12.46
N PRO A 53 5.89 -3.16 -11.73
CA PRO A 53 5.80 -1.81 -12.25
C PRO A 53 6.59 -1.68 -13.56
N GLY A 54 6.00 -1.07 -14.59
CA GLY A 54 6.73 -0.73 -15.81
C GLY A 54 7.82 0.32 -15.54
N ASP A 55 8.76 0.51 -16.47
CA ASP A 55 9.96 1.37 -16.33
C ASP A 55 9.75 2.64 -15.45
N GLY A 56 10.22 2.58 -14.21
CA GLY A 56 10.21 3.70 -13.24
C GLY A 56 8.84 4.02 -12.61
N GLY A 57 7.84 3.17 -12.81
CA GLY A 57 6.52 3.30 -12.19
C GLY A 57 6.49 2.79 -10.75
N THR A 58 5.45 3.18 -10.01
CA THR A 58 5.22 2.71 -8.64
C THR A 58 4.08 1.70 -8.54
N GLN A 59 3.30 1.50 -9.61
CA GLN A 59 2.11 0.64 -9.57
C GLN A 59 2.52 -0.84 -9.52
N CYS A 60 2.25 -1.50 -8.40
CA CYS A 60 2.58 -2.90 -8.16
C CYS A 60 1.39 -3.84 -8.34
N GLY A 61 0.19 -3.31 -8.60
CA GLY A 61 -0.97 -4.17 -8.87
C GLY A 61 -2.31 -3.49 -8.65
N LEU A 62 -3.37 -4.28 -8.85
CA LEU A 62 -4.75 -3.90 -8.60
C LEU A 62 -5.39 -4.89 -7.63
N VAL A 63 -6.22 -4.34 -6.74
CA VAL A 63 -7.06 -5.10 -5.81
C VAL A 63 -8.47 -4.54 -5.84
N GLU A 64 -9.45 -5.38 -5.52
CA GLU A 64 -10.80 -4.98 -5.24
C GLU A 64 -11.05 -5.09 -3.73
N ILE A 65 -11.66 -4.04 -3.15
CA ILE A 65 -12.00 -3.97 -1.74
C ILE A 65 -13.47 -3.61 -1.63
N GLU A 66 -14.28 -4.53 -1.09
CA GLU A 66 -15.74 -4.35 -0.94
C GLU A 66 -16.44 -3.88 -2.25
N GLY A 67 -15.93 -4.32 -3.42
CA GLY A 67 -16.46 -3.98 -4.75
C GLY A 67 -15.90 -2.69 -5.37
N LEU A 68 -14.91 -2.05 -4.75
CA LEU A 68 -14.21 -0.88 -5.27
C LEU A 68 -12.79 -1.25 -5.68
N ALA A 69 -12.37 -0.84 -6.88
CA ALA A 69 -11.02 -1.10 -7.36
C ALA A 69 -10.00 -0.10 -6.80
N TYR A 70 -8.85 -0.61 -6.39
CA TYR A 70 -7.71 0.15 -5.88
C TYR A 70 -6.44 -0.25 -6.61
N ARG A 71 -5.59 0.74 -6.93
CA ARG A 71 -4.21 0.54 -7.35
C ARG A 71 -3.32 0.50 -6.13
N VAL A 72 -2.52 -0.55 -6.02
CA VAL A 72 -1.47 -0.65 -5.00
C VAL A 72 -0.17 -0.13 -5.61
N HIS A 73 0.55 0.67 -4.85
CA HIS A 73 1.78 1.30 -5.25
C HIS A 73 2.89 1.00 -4.24
N TYR A 74 4.14 0.93 -4.72
CA TYR A 74 5.36 0.95 -3.93
C TYR A 74 6.35 1.96 -4.52
N GLY A 75 6.96 2.77 -3.66
CA GLY A 75 7.92 3.79 -4.09
C GLY A 75 8.20 4.83 -3.02
N LEU A 76 9.05 5.82 -3.34
CA LEU A 76 9.35 6.93 -2.43
C LEU A 76 8.09 7.74 -2.16
N ARG A 77 7.71 7.83 -0.89
CA ARG A 77 6.58 8.64 -0.43
C ARG A 77 6.97 9.43 0.81
N ALA A 78 6.75 10.73 0.73
CA ALA A 78 6.88 11.62 1.87
C ALA A 78 5.80 11.28 2.91
N ARG A 79 6.20 11.04 4.15
CA ARG A 79 5.30 10.90 5.30
C ARG A 79 5.62 11.97 6.33
N LEU A 80 4.58 12.53 6.92
CA LEU A 80 4.74 13.31 8.14
C LEU A 80 4.99 12.31 9.27
N ASP A 81 6.18 12.36 9.86
CA ASP A 81 6.40 11.68 11.13
C ASP A 81 5.58 12.42 12.19
N LEU A 82 4.52 11.76 12.67
CA LEU A 82 3.60 12.35 13.64
C LEU A 82 4.27 12.58 15.00
N ALA A 83 5.40 11.94 15.28
CA ALA A 83 6.15 12.12 16.52
C ALA A 83 6.87 13.47 16.56
N ASP A 84 7.50 13.88 15.46
CA ASP A 84 8.40 15.03 15.42
C ASP A 84 7.95 16.14 14.45
N GLY A 85 6.89 15.92 13.65
CA GLY A 85 6.41 16.86 12.64
C GLY A 85 7.34 17.00 11.43
N GLU A 86 8.36 16.15 11.33
CA GLU A 86 9.31 16.13 10.23
C GLU A 86 8.76 15.31 9.05
N THR A 87 8.99 15.80 7.82
CA THR A 87 8.68 15.00 6.65
C THR A 87 9.82 14.03 6.37
N VAL A 88 9.57 12.74 6.55
CA VAL A 88 10.53 11.68 6.20
C VAL A 88 10.18 11.15 4.82
N LEU A 89 11.14 11.21 3.90
CA LEU A 89 11.05 10.56 2.59
C LEU A 89 11.58 9.12 2.72
N THR A 90 10.71 8.13 2.53
CA THR A 90 11.08 6.72 2.62
C THR A 90 10.26 5.90 1.62
N TYR A 91 10.70 4.68 1.33
CA TYR A 91 9.94 3.75 0.52
C TYR A 91 8.71 3.25 1.29
N ALA A 92 7.58 3.20 0.59
CA ALA A 92 6.30 2.94 1.19
C ALA A 92 5.36 2.25 0.22
N ALA A 93 4.54 1.34 0.74
CA ALA A 93 3.38 0.81 0.02
C ALA A 93 2.11 1.57 0.40
N TRP A 94 1.24 1.87 -0.59
CA TRP A 94 -0.05 2.53 -0.39
C TRP A 94 -1.07 2.13 -1.46
N ALA A 95 -2.36 2.39 -1.21
CA ALA A 95 -3.42 2.19 -2.19
C ALA A 95 -4.14 3.49 -2.58
N GLU A 96 -4.55 3.57 -3.85
CA GLU A 96 -5.33 4.68 -4.41
C GLU A 96 -6.57 4.15 -5.14
N PRO A 97 -7.76 4.75 -4.96
CA PRO A 97 -8.96 4.30 -5.66
C PRO A 97 -8.85 4.51 -7.17
N VAL A 98 -9.30 3.53 -7.93
CA VAL A 98 -9.46 3.64 -9.39
C VAL A 98 -10.72 4.44 -9.67
N ARG A 99 -10.57 5.64 -10.24
CA ARG A 99 -11.68 6.42 -10.79
C ARG A 99 -12.22 5.84 -12.08
#